data_AF-A0A433ZZG0-F1
#
_entry.id   AF-A0A433ZZG0-F1
#
_cell.length_a   1.000
_cell.length_b   1.000
_cell.length_c   1.000
_cell.angle_alpha   90.00
_cell.angle_beta   90.00
_cell.angle_gamma   90.00
#
_symmetry.space_group_name_H-M   'P 1'
#
loop_
_entity.id
_entity.type
_entity.pdbx_description
1 polymer ?
#
loop_
_entity_poly.entity_id
_entity_poly.type
_entity_poly.pdbx_seq_one_letter_code
_entity_poly.pdbx_strand_id
1 'polypeptide(L)'
;MGGVAVIIAGFVMRANPVLVVIAACATTGIAAAMPVGQILASLGTAFIKTRNLPLILLLPLAAIGLLARFGLKEHAQAAIARIRVATPGRRLSAY
;
A
#
# COMPACT_ATOMS: atom_id res chain seq x y z
N MET A 1 0.89 24.99 -1.60
CA MET A 1 1.94 24.39 -0.75
C MET A 1 1.86 24.79 0.74
N GLY A 2 0.94 25.69 1.17
CA GLY A 2 0.88 26.14 2.57
C GLY A 2 0.53 25.06 3.62
N GLY A 3 -0.38 24.13 3.30
CA GLY A 3 -0.81 23.10 4.27
C GLY A 3 0.25 22.10 4.68
N VAL A 4 1.19 21.75 3.79
CA VAL A 4 2.24 20.77 4.08
C VAL A 4 3.20 21.31 5.15
N ALA A 5 3.52 22.61 5.11
CA ALA A 5 4.34 23.26 6.13
C ALA A 5 3.67 23.21 7.52
N VAL A 6 2.34 23.37 7.58
CA VAL A 6 1.56 23.28 8.82
C VAL A 6 1.54 21.84 9.35
N ILE A 7 1.46 20.83 8.48
CA ILE A 7 1.55 19.43 8.86
C ILE A 7 2.92 19.12 9.47
N ILE A 8 3.99 19.56 8.82
CA ILE A 8 5.36 19.37 9.31
C ILE A 8 5.54 20.03 10.68
N ALA A 9 5.13 21.29 10.82
CA ALA A 9 5.21 22.00 12.10
C ALA A 9 4.40 21.30 13.22
N GLY A 10 3.21 20.79 12.90
CA GLY A 10 2.36 20.09 13.86
C GLY A 10 2.95 18.75 14.33
N PHE A 11 3.56 17.98 13.42
CA PHE A 11 4.25 16.73 13.78
C PHE A 11 5.53 16.98 14.57
N VAL A 12 6.29 18.03 14.25
CA VAL A 12 7.47 18.45 15.03
C VAL A 12 7.08 18.79 16.46
N MET A 13 5.92 19.44 16.66
CA MET A 13 5.40 19.78 17.98
C MET A 13 4.79 18.59 18.74
N ARG A 14 4.86 17.36 18.18
CA ARG A 14 4.22 16.15 18.75
C ARG A 14 2.72 16.33 19.02
N ALA A 15 2.07 17.25 18.31
CA ALA A 15 0.65 17.52 18.47
C ALA A 15 -0.19 16.32 17.99
N ASN A 16 -1.41 16.18 18.52
CA ASN A 16 -2.32 15.12 18.11
C ASN A 16 -2.54 15.20 16.58
N PRO A 17 -2.34 14.10 15.82
CA PRO A 17 -2.47 14.10 14.36
C PRO A 17 -3.80 14.66 13.85
N VAL A 18 -4.89 14.47 14.60
CA VAL A 18 -6.22 14.99 14.22
C VAL A 18 -6.23 16.52 14.22
N LEU A 19 -5.65 17.16 15.25
CA LEU A 19 -5.53 18.63 15.34
C LEU A 19 -4.67 19.19 14.21
N VAL A 20 -3.56 18.52 13.91
CA VAL A 20 -2.64 18.92 12.84
C VAL A 20 -3.34 18.91 11.48
N VAL A 21 -4.13 17.88 11.20
CA VAL A 21 -4.89 17.76 9.94
C VAL A 21 -5.96 18.85 9.83
N ILE A 22 -6.67 19.15 10.92
CA ILE A 22 -7.68 20.22 10.93
C ILE A 22 -7.04 21.58 10.62
N ALA A 23 -5.92 21.91 11.28
CA ALA A 23 -5.20 23.17 11.06
C ALA A 23 -4.64 23.28 9.64
N ALA A 24 -4.10 22.19 9.10
CA ALA A 24 -3.60 22.13 7.72
C ALA A 24 -4.73 22.29 6.69
N CYS A 25 -5.90 21.69 6.94
CA CYS A 25 -7.08 21.85 6.10
C CYS A 25 -7.64 23.27 6.17
N ALA A 26 -7.68 23.89 7.35
CA ALA A 26 -8.12 25.28 7.51
C ALA A 26 -7.20 26.24 6.75
N THR A 27 -5.89 26.12 6.94
CA THR A 27 -4.89 26.97 6.26
C THR A 27 -4.87 26.75 4.75
N THR A 28 -5.03 25.51 4.28
CA THR A 28 -5.09 25.22 2.84
C THR A 28 -6.41 25.65 2.22
N GLY A 29 -7.54 25.45 2.91
CA GLY A 29 -8.85 25.86 2.45
C GLY A 29 -8.98 27.37 2.28
N ILE A 30 -8.46 28.11 3.26
CA ILE A 30 -8.36 29.58 3.20
C ILE A 30 -7.42 30.01 2.07
N ALA A 31 -6.23 29.41 1.97
CA ALA A 31 -5.25 29.77 0.94
C ALA A 31 -5.69 29.42 -0.49
N ALA A 32 -6.57 28.43 -0.66
CA ALA A 32 -7.07 27.99 -1.96
C ALA A 32 -8.41 28.66 -2.35
N ALA A 33 -9.00 29.48 -1.49
CA ALA A 33 -10.36 30.05 -1.67
C ALA A 33 -11.39 28.98 -2.08
N MET A 34 -11.20 27.73 -1.63
CA MET A 34 -12.00 26.59 -2.05
C MET A 34 -13.24 26.45 -1.17
N PRO A 35 -14.43 26.21 -1.75
CA PRO A 35 -15.62 25.93 -0.96
C PRO A 35 -15.42 24.63 -0.15
N VAL A 36 -15.97 24.60 1.07
CA VAL A 36 -15.81 23.50 2.04
C VAL A 36 -16.14 22.14 1.44
N GLY A 37 -17.13 22.06 0.55
CA GLY A 37 -17.48 20.83 -0.16
C GLY A 37 -16.37 20.25 -1.05
N GLN A 38 -15.61 21.09 -1.76
CA GLN A 38 -14.47 20.62 -2.57
C GLN A 38 -13.30 20.16 -1.70
N ILE A 39 -13.08 20.81 -0.55
CA ILE A 39 -12.06 20.38 0.42
C ILE A 39 -12.43 18.99 0.94
N LEU A 40 -13.68 18.78 1.33
CA LEU A 40 -14.17 17.48 1.83
C LEU A 40 -14.09 16.39 0.75
N ALA A 41 -14.44 16.70 -0.50
CA ALA A 41 -14.33 15.77 -1.62
C ALA A 41 -12.86 15.42 -1.95
N SER A 42 -11.96 16.41 -1.95
CA SER A 42 -10.53 16.18 -2.18
C SER A 42 -9.90 15.37 -1.04
N LEU A 43 -10.29 15.64 0.20
CA LEU A 43 -9.82 14.90 1.37
C LEU A 43 -10.35 13.46 1.33
N GLY A 44 -11.63 13.25 1.01
CA GLY A 44 -12.23 11.92 0.86
C GLY A 44 -11.57 11.11 -0.25
N THR A 45 -11.37 11.70 -1.43
CA THR A 45 -10.68 11.03 -2.56
C THR A 45 -9.23 10.72 -2.22
N ALA A 46 -8.51 11.62 -1.55
CA ALA A 46 -7.15 11.37 -1.06
C ALA A 46 -7.12 10.25 0.00
N PHE A 47 -8.10 10.20 0.90
CA PHE A 47 -8.22 9.18 1.94
C PHE A 47 -8.47 7.79 1.35
N ILE A 48 -9.40 7.70 0.39
CA ILE A 48 -9.66 6.46 -0.35
C ILE A 48 -8.44 6.05 -1.17
N LYS A 49 -7.78 6.99 -1.87
CA LYS A 49 -6.55 6.69 -2.63
C LYS A 49 -5.43 6.16 -1.75
N THR A 50 -5.28 6.71 -0.53
CA THR A 50 -4.30 6.25 0.46
C THR A 50 -4.68 4.88 1.03
N ARG A 51 -5.98 4.56 1.16
CA ARG A 51 -6.45 3.22 1.58
C ARG A 51 -6.46 2.16 0.47
N ASN A 52 -6.52 2.56 -0.80
CA ASN A 52 -6.49 1.64 -1.93
C ASN A 52 -5.14 0.93 -2.06
N LEU A 53 -4.02 1.61 -1.80
CA LEU A 53 -2.68 1.00 -1.84
C LEU A 53 -2.53 -0.16 -0.84
N PRO A 54 -2.86 0.01 0.45
CA PRO A 54 -2.93 -1.09 1.40
C PRO A 54 -3.94 -2.15 0.99
N LEU A 55 -5.13 -1.81 0.48
CA LEU A 55 -6.11 -2.83 0.07
C LEU A 55 -5.63 -3.66 -1.13
N ILE A 56 -4.99 -3.03 -2.11
CA ILE A 56 -4.42 -3.69 -3.30
C ILE A 56 -3.18 -4.52 -2.93
N LEU A 57 -2.43 -4.18 -1.89
CA LEU A 57 -1.22 -4.91 -1.50
C LEU A 57 -1.47 -5.92 -0.37
N LEU A 58 -2.17 -5.53 0.69
CA LEU A 58 -2.48 -6.39 1.84
C LEU A 58 -3.46 -7.50 1.47
N LEU A 59 -4.43 -7.27 0.58
CA LEU A 59 -5.39 -8.32 0.21
C LEU A 59 -4.72 -9.48 -0.55
N PRO A 60 -3.91 -9.26 -1.61
CA PRO A 60 -3.17 -10.34 -2.23
C PRO A 60 -2.05 -10.87 -1.32
N LEU A 61 -1.40 -10.05 -0.49
CA LEU A 61 -0.40 -10.56 0.44
C LEU A 61 -1.03 -11.47 1.51
N ALA A 62 -2.22 -11.12 2.02
CA ALA A 62 -3.01 -11.97 2.91
C ALA A 62 -3.48 -13.25 2.19
N ALA A 63 -3.91 -13.15 0.93
CA ALA A 63 -4.28 -14.31 0.12
C ALA A 63 -3.07 -15.24 -0.14
N ILE A 64 -1.90 -14.69 -0.48
CA ILE A 64 -0.64 -15.44 -0.64
C ILE A 64 -0.24 -16.08 0.70
N GLY A 65 -0.34 -15.35 1.81
CA GLY A 65 -0.05 -15.88 3.15
C GLY A 65 -0.99 -17.02 3.55
N LEU A 66 -2.28 -16.91 3.23
CA LEU A 66 -3.31 -17.94 3.40
C LEU A 66 -3.00 -19.18 2.56
N LEU A 67 -2.74 -19.00 1.26
CA LEU A 67 -2.45 -20.10 0.35
C LEU A 67 -1.11 -20.79 0.71
N ALA A 68 -0.09 -20.02 1.09
CA ALA A 68 1.20 -20.55 1.50
C ALA A 68 1.13 -21.39 2.77
N ARG A 69 0.29 -21.03 3.76
CA ARG A 69 0.10 -21.83 5.00
C ARG A 69 -0.70 -23.11 4.76
N PHE A 70 -1.52 -23.18 3.73
CA PHE A 70 -2.26 -24.38 3.32
C PHE A 70 -1.43 -25.36 2.46
N GLY A 71 -0.09 -25.26 2.48
CA GLY A 71 0.77 -26.20 1.77
C GLY A 71 0.92 -25.93 0.27
N LEU A 72 0.39 -24.81 -0.26
CA LEU A 72 0.56 -24.47 -1.69
C LEU A 72 2.04 -24.29 -2.05
N LYS A 73 2.88 -23.87 -1.09
CA LYS A 73 4.34 -23.83 -1.27
C LYS A 73 4.94 -25.22 -1.49
N GLU A 74 4.52 -26.21 -0.71
CA GLU A 74 5.02 -27.60 -0.81
C GLU A 74 4.55 -28.26 -2.10
N HIS A 75 3.28 -28.04 -2.48
CA HIS A 75 2.75 -28.52 -3.76
C HIS A 75 3.43 -27.87 -4.97
N ALA A 76 3.68 -26.55 -4.92
CA ALA A 76 4.41 -25.85 -5.98
C ALA A 76 5.86 -26.33 -6.07
N GLN A 77 6.54 -26.53 -4.95
CA GLN A 77 7.91 -27.07 -4.93
C GLN A 77 7.98 -28.50 -5.47
N ALA A 78 7.05 -29.38 -5.11
CA ALA A 78 6.98 -30.73 -5.64
C ALA A 78 6.69 -30.75 -7.16
N ALA A 79 5.81 -29.87 -7.64
CA ALA A 79 5.54 -29.70 -9.06
C ALA A 79 6.77 -29.20 -9.83
N ILE A 80 7.47 -28.18 -9.30
CA ILE A 80 8.71 -27.65 -9.88
C ILE A 80 9.82 -28.73 -9.85
N ALA A 81 9.94 -29.49 -8.76
CA ALA A 81 10.92 -30.58 -8.66
C ALA A 81 10.66 -31.67 -9.71
N ARG A 82 9.40 -32.04 -9.95
CA ARG A 82 9.03 -32.98 -11.02
C ARG A 82 9.41 -32.47 -12.42
N ILE A 83 9.23 -31.17 -12.68
CA ILE A 83 9.62 -30.55 -13.96
C ILE A 83 11.15 -30.44 -14.08
N ARG A 84 11.86 -30.19 -12.98
CA ARG A 84 13.32 -30.11 -12.93
C ARG A 84 14.00 -31.48 -13.10
N VAL A 85 13.36 -32.56 -12.67
CA VAL A 85 13.79 -33.94 -13.00
C VAL A 85 13.56 -34.25 -14.49
N ALA A 86 12.63 -33.56 -15.16
CA ALA A 86 12.33 -33.75 -16.58
C ALA A 86 13.24 -32.98 -17.56
N THR A 87 14.12 -32.05 -17.12
CA THR A 87 15.01 -31.29 -18.03
C THR A 87 16.21 -30.69 -17.27
N PRO A 88 17.48 -30.71 -17.74
CA PRO A 88 18.13 -31.37 -18.88
C PRO A 88 19.35 -32.23 -18.47
N GLY A 89 19.50 -32.63 -17.20
CA GLY A 89 20.70 -33.39 -16.74
C GLY A 89 20.88 -34.73 -17.46
N ARG A 90 19.77 -35.41 -17.79
CA ARG A 90 19.78 -36.69 -18.52
C ARG A 90 20.08 -36.58 -20.02
N ARG A 91 20.16 -35.36 -20.58
CA ARG A 91 20.62 -35.13 -21.96
C ARG A 91 22.08 -34.67 -22.06
N LEU A 92 22.74 -34.39 -20.92
CA LEU A 92 24.18 -34.09 -20.85
C LEU A 92 25.03 -35.30 -20.50
N SER A 93 24.47 -36.34 -19.88
CA SER A 93 25.17 -37.62 -19.64
C SER A 93 25.17 -38.55 -20.87
N ALA A 94 24.41 -38.18 -21.90
CA ALA A 94 24.30 -38.92 -23.16
C ALA A 94 25.02 -38.22 -24.33
N TYR A 95 25.72 -37.11 -24.05
CA TYR A 95 26.69 -36.47 -24.95
C TYR A 95 28.09 -36.75 -24.40
#